data_AF-A0A7W1ACT6-F1
#
_entry.id   AF-A0A7W1ACT6-F1
#
_cell.length_a   1.000
_cell.length_b   1.000
_cell.length_c   1.000
_cell.angle_alpha   90.00
_cell.angle_beta   90.00
_cell.angle_gamma   90.00
#
_symmetry.space_group_name_H-M   'P 1'
#
loop_
_entity.id
_entity.type
_entity.pdbx_description
1 polymer ?
#
loop_
_entity_poly.entity_id
_entity_poly.type
_entity_poly.pdbx_seq_one_letter_code
_entity_poly.pdbx_strand_id
1 'polypeptide(L)'
;SLTDAVEEAAWAYIKRIDEMGGSVKAVEERFMQREIEDAAYRYQREVEREERVIVGVNRYTSGGTEDPDMELHTVDETIRERQKECLADLKDSRDNAAVEKALARLKNVAAGSENLLYPMREALAELATLGEVSDTLRGVFGEYRPS
;
A
#
# COMPACT_ATOMS: atom_id res chain seq x y z
N SER A 1 -13.62 -32.58 5.26
CA SER A 1 -12.88 -32.36 4.00
C SER A 1 -11.72 -31.39 4.27
N LEU A 2 -10.78 -31.17 3.33
CA LEU A 2 -9.77 -30.11 3.51
C LEU A 2 -10.44 -28.73 3.59
N THR A 3 -11.55 -28.54 2.88
CA THR A 3 -12.36 -27.33 2.96
C THR A 3 -12.85 -27.07 4.37
N ASP A 4 -13.44 -28.07 5.04
CA ASP A 4 -13.99 -27.92 6.40
C ASP A 4 -12.88 -27.59 7.41
N ALA A 5 -11.70 -28.20 7.27
CA ALA A 5 -10.57 -27.96 8.16
C ALA A 5 -10.01 -26.53 8.01
N VAL A 6 -9.94 -26.02 6.78
CA VAL A 6 -9.52 -24.63 6.51
C VAL A 6 -10.55 -23.64 7.02
N GLU A 7 -11.84 -23.92 6.84
CA GLU A 7 -12.94 -23.10 7.34
C GLU A 7 -12.90 -23.02 8.88
N GLU A 8 -12.77 -24.15 9.58
CA GLU A 8 -12.70 -24.19 11.04
C GLU A 8 -11.50 -23.37 11.57
N ALA A 9 -10.33 -23.54 10.94
CA ALA A 9 -9.13 -22.79 11.32
C ALA A 9 -9.27 -21.28 11.07
N ALA A 10 -9.91 -20.88 9.97
CA ALA A 10 -10.17 -19.48 9.67
C ALA A 10 -11.11 -18.85 10.69
N TRP A 11 -12.21 -19.54 11.04
CA TRP A 11 -13.15 -19.06 12.07
C TRP A 11 -12.51 -18.93 13.44
N ALA A 12 -11.64 -19.87 13.82
CA ALA A 12 -10.89 -19.76 15.07
C ALA A 12 -9.99 -18.51 15.10
N TYR A 13 -9.33 -18.17 13.99
CA TYR A 13 -8.53 -16.95 13.88
C TYR A 13 -9.38 -15.68 13.93
N ILE A 14 -10.52 -15.65 13.24
CA ILE A 14 -11.45 -14.51 13.27
C ILE A 14 -11.92 -14.27 14.71
N LYS A 15 -12.35 -15.33 15.41
CA LYS A 15 -12.79 -15.23 16.79
C LYS A 15 -11.70 -14.69 17.71
N ARG A 16 -10.45 -15.12 17.53
CA ARG A 16 -9.30 -14.59 18.29
C ARG A 16 -9.12 -13.09 18.05
N ILE A 17 -9.27 -12.62 16.82
CA ILE A 17 -9.19 -11.19 16.47
C ILE A 17 -10.34 -10.41 17.12
N ASP A 18 -11.56 -10.97 17.10
CA ASP A 18 -12.72 -10.35 17.75
C ASP A 18 -12.52 -10.23 19.27
N GLU A 19 -11.97 -11.26 19.92
CA GLU A 19 -11.63 -11.26 21.35
C GLU A 19 -10.57 -10.21 21.72
N MET A 20 -9.68 -9.84 20.78
CA MET A 20 -8.69 -8.76 20.97
C MET A 20 -9.33 -7.36 20.88
N GLY A 21 -10.57 -7.25 20.41
CA GLY A 21 -11.27 -5.99 20.16
C GLY A 21 -11.38 -5.62 18.68
N GLY A 22 -11.26 -6.60 17.79
CA GLY A 22 -11.43 -6.45 16.36
C GLY A 22 -10.14 -6.12 15.60
N SER A 23 -10.27 -6.04 14.27
CA SER A 23 -9.13 -5.94 13.34
C SER A 23 -8.30 -4.68 13.53
N VAL A 24 -8.93 -3.52 13.75
CA VAL A 24 -8.22 -2.25 13.96
C VAL A 24 -7.28 -2.35 15.14
N LYS A 25 -7.79 -2.82 16.29
CA LYS A 25 -6.98 -2.98 17.50
C LYS A 25 -5.89 -4.04 17.33
N ALA A 26 -6.20 -5.15 16.64
CA ALA A 26 -5.19 -6.18 16.33
C ALA A 26 -4.06 -5.64 15.43
N VAL A 27 -4.34 -4.72 14.50
CA VAL A 27 -3.33 -4.04 13.69
C VAL A 27 -2.50 -3.07 14.54
N GLU A 28 -3.14 -2.29 15.42
CA GLU A 28 -2.46 -1.38 16.35
C GLU A 28 -1.53 -2.14 17.33
N GLU A 29 -1.95 -3.31 17.81
CA GLU A 29 -1.17 -4.19 18.67
C GLU A 29 -0.11 -5.02 17.92
N ARG A 30 0.03 -4.82 16.59
CA ARG A 30 0.94 -5.53 15.69
C ARG A 30 0.72 -7.03 15.61
N PHE A 31 -0.46 -7.52 15.99
CA PHE A 31 -0.74 -8.95 16.01
C PHE A 31 -0.68 -9.55 14.61
N MET A 32 -1.38 -8.96 13.65
CA MET A 32 -1.41 -9.46 12.27
C MET A 32 -0.03 -9.43 11.61
N GLN A 33 0.73 -8.36 11.84
CA GLN A 33 2.09 -8.20 11.33
C GLN A 33 3.01 -9.28 11.89
N ARG A 34 2.99 -9.52 13.21
CA ARG A 34 3.77 -10.58 13.84
C ARG A 34 3.42 -11.96 13.29
N GLU A 35 2.14 -12.28 13.11
CA GLU A 35 1.72 -13.59 12.57
C GLU A 35 2.25 -13.81 11.13
N ILE A 36 2.25 -12.76 10.30
CA ILE A 36 2.82 -12.79 8.94
C ILE A 36 4.34 -12.95 9.00
N GLU A 37 5.02 -12.17 9.84
CA GLU A 37 6.48 -12.22 10.02
C GLU A 37 6.94 -13.59 10.54
N ASP A 38 6.26 -14.14 11.55
CA ASP A 38 6.55 -15.46 12.09
C ASP A 38 6.32 -16.57 11.05
N ALA A 39 5.26 -16.47 10.24
CA ALA A 39 5.01 -17.40 9.16
C ALA A 39 6.10 -17.32 8.08
N ALA A 40 6.50 -16.10 7.69
CA ALA A 40 7.58 -15.88 6.74
C ALA A 40 8.92 -16.40 7.28
N TYR A 41 9.21 -16.16 8.57
CA TYR A 41 10.41 -16.67 9.23
C TYR A 41 10.42 -18.20 9.26
N ARG A 42 9.32 -18.85 9.65
CA ARG A 42 9.19 -20.32 9.61
C ARG A 42 9.42 -20.84 8.19
N TYR A 43 8.77 -20.26 7.19
CA TYR A 43 8.96 -20.63 5.79
C TYR A 43 10.43 -20.54 5.37
N GLN A 44 11.09 -19.42 5.68
CA GLN A 44 12.50 -19.22 5.36
C GLN A 44 13.39 -20.29 6.03
N ARG A 45 13.13 -20.60 7.31
CA ARG A 45 13.86 -21.66 8.04
C ARG A 45 13.64 -23.05 7.44
N GLU A 46 12.44 -23.37 6.99
CA GLU A 46 12.14 -24.65 6.31
C GLU A 46 12.89 -24.75 4.98
N VAL A 47 12.99 -23.65 4.23
CA VAL A 47 13.77 -23.58 2.98
C VAL A 47 15.26 -23.78 3.25
N GLU A 48 15.82 -23.09 4.25
CA GLU A 48 17.24 -23.20 4.62
C GLU A 48 17.63 -24.57 5.16
N ARG A 49 16.71 -25.23 5.88
CA ARG A 49 16.91 -26.61 6.36
C ARG A 49 16.61 -27.68 5.31
N GLU A 50 16.22 -27.26 4.10
CA GLU A 50 15.75 -28.14 3.02
C GLU A 50 14.55 -29.03 3.39
N GLU A 51 13.82 -28.69 4.46
CA GLU A 51 12.54 -29.30 4.81
C GLU A 51 11.47 -28.96 3.76
N ARG A 52 11.59 -27.76 3.17
CA ARG A 52 10.82 -27.31 2.02
C ARG A 52 11.72 -27.22 0.79
N VAL A 53 11.51 -28.13 -0.16
CA VAL A 53 12.33 -28.20 -1.38
C VAL A 53 11.86 -27.18 -2.41
N ILE A 54 12.77 -26.31 -2.84
CA ILE A 54 12.61 -25.37 -3.95
C ILE A 54 13.63 -25.74 -5.04
N VAL A 55 13.12 -26.35 -6.12
CA VAL A 55 13.92 -26.82 -7.25
C VAL A 55 14.66 -25.66 -7.91
N GLY A 56 15.97 -25.81 -8.11
CA GLY A 56 16.82 -24.78 -8.69
C GLY A 56 17.29 -23.71 -7.70
N VAL A 57 16.83 -23.76 -6.44
CA VAL A 57 17.26 -22.84 -5.38
C VAL A 57 18.02 -23.58 -4.28
N ASN A 58 17.39 -24.50 -3.55
CA ASN A 58 18.04 -25.24 -2.46
C ASN A 58 18.33 -26.71 -2.79
N ARG A 59 17.61 -27.31 -3.74
CA ARG A 59 17.93 -28.63 -4.29
C ARG A 59 17.83 -28.65 -5.80
N TYR A 60 18.56 -29.59 -6.39
CA TYR A 60 18.63 -29.78 -7.84
C TYR A 60 19.10 -28.49 -8.54
N THR A 61 20.09 -27.83 -7.94
CA THR A 61 20.72 -26.65 -8.55
C THR A 61 21.55 -27.09 -9.75
N SER A 62 21.34 -26.43 -10.88
CA SER A 62 22.25 -26.52 -12.01
C SER A 62 23.53 -25.79 -11.58
N GLY A 63 24.63 -26.50 -11.30
CA GLY A 63 25.88 -25.93 -10.77
C GLY A 63 26.63 -24.97 -11.70
N GLY A 64 25.94 -24.30 -12.62
CA GLY A 64 26.48 -23.39 -13.62
C GLY A 64 26.01 -21.95 -13.40
N THR A 65 26.98 -21.05 -13.33
CA THR A 65 26.88 -19.60 -13.20
C THR A 65 26.50 -18.91 -14.52
N GLU A 66 25.60 -19.51 -15.30
CA GLU A 66 25.06 -18.83 -16.47
C GLU A 66 23.71 -18.26 -16.05
N ASP A 67 23.74 -17.00 -15.59
CA ASP A 67 22.52 -16.21 -15.54
C ASP A 67 21.90 -16.29 -16.95
N PRO A 68 20.62 -16.69 -17.08
CA PRO A 68 19.98 -16.65 -18.37
C PRO A 68 20.14 -15.24 -18.93
N ASP A 69 20.52 -15.12 -20.21
CA ASP A 69 20.58 -13.84 -20.92
C ASP A 69 19.14 -13.29 -20.98
N MET A 70 18.77 -12.56 -19.93
CA MET A 70 17.44 -12.06 -19.67
C MET A 70 17.55 -10.56 -19.55
N GLU A 71 16.97 -9.88 -20.52
CA GLU A 71 16.83 -8.43 -20.47
C GLU A 71 15.85 -8.07 -19.35
N LEU A 72 16.37 -7.47 -18.28
CA LEU A 72 15.54 -6.94 -17.21
C LEU A 72 14.87 -5.66 -17.71
N HIS A 73 13.55 -5.57 -17.52
CA HIS A 73 12.84 -4.32 -17.75
C HIS A 73 13.32 -3.27 -16.74
N THR A 74 13.96 -2.22 -17.25
CA THR A 74 14.42 -1.07 -16.46
C THR A 74 13.52 0.13 -16.69
N VAL A 75 13.44 1.01 -15.68
CA VAL A 75 12.64 2.24 -15.78
C VAL A 75 13.48 3.30 -16.46
N ASP A 76 12.93 3.94 -17.49
CA ASP A 76 13.53 5.11 -18.14
C ASP A 76 13.50 6.32 -17.18
N GLU A 77 14.68 6.77 -16.76
CA GLU A 77 14.82 7.91 -15.84
C GLU A 77 14.28 9.23 -16.42
N THR A 78 14.19 9.36 -17.75
CA THR A 78 13.66 10.58 -18.40
C THR A 78 12.17 10.79 -18.11
N ILE A 79 11.44 9.76 -17.71
CA ILE A 79 10.02 9.86 -17.29
C ILE A 79 9.86 10.89 -16.16
N ARG A 80 10.83 10.98 -15.25
CA ARG A 80 10.78 11.94 -14.15
C ARG A 80 10.77 13.39 -14.65
N GLU A 81 11.64 13.73 -15.57
CA GLU A 81 11.74 15.11 -16.08
C GLU A 81 10.50 15.47 -16.90
N ARG A 82 10.03 14.56 -17.77
CA ARG A 82 8.75 14.72 -18.48
C ARG A 82 7.58 14.95 -17.53
N GLN A 83 7.49 14.19 -16.44
CA GLN A 83 6.40 14.33 -15.48
C GLN A 83 6.44 15.67 -14.72
N LYS A 84 7.63 16.21 -14.44
CA LYS A 84 7.78 17.54 -13.84
C LYS A 84 7.34 18.64 -14.79
N GLU A 85 7.73 18.55 -16.07
CA GLU A 85 7.33 19.51 -17.10
C GLU A 85 5.81 19.52 -17.24
N CYS A 86 5.17 18.35 -17.41
CA CYS A 86 3.71 18.25 -17.46
C CYS A 86 3.03 18.81 -16.20
N LEU A 87 3.63 18.62 -15.02
CA LEU A 87 3.10 19.15 -13.77
C LEU A 87 3.21 20.67 -13.68
N ALA A 88 4.32 21.24 -14.16
CA ALA A 88 4.50 22.69 -14.23
C ALA A 88 3.48 23.31 -15.19
N ASP A 89 3.38 22.76 -16.41
CA ASP A 89 2.43 23.22 -17.43
C ASP A 89 0.98 23.15 -16.93
N LEU A 90 0.61 22.08 -16.22
CA LEU A 90 -0.71 21.95 -15.61
C LEU A 90 -0.98 23.06 -14.59
N LYS A 91 -0.01 23.36 -13.73
CA LYS A 91 -0.18 24.39 -12.69
C LYS A 91 -0.22 25.79 -13.28
N ASP A 92 0.51 26.04 -14.35
CA ASP A 92 0.54 27.35 -15.02
C ASP A 92 -0.73 27.60 -15.87
N SER A 93 -1.36 26.55 -16.40
CA SER A 93 -2.51 26.66 -17.31
C SER A 93 -3.89 26.57 -16.64
N ARG A 94 -3.99 25.98 -15.46
CA ARG A 94 -5.27 25.80 -14.74
C ARG A 94 -5.76 27.06 -14.03
N ASP A 95 -7.05 27.10 -13.68
CA ASP A 95 -7.60 28.12 -12.79
C ASP A 95 -7.16 27.85 -11.34
N ASN A 96 -6.07 28.49 -10.92
CA ASN A 96 -5.53 28.31 -9.58
C ASN A 96 -6.48 28.83 -8.48
N ALA A 97 -7.31 29.84 -8.75
CA ALA A 97 -8.28 30.33 -7.77
C ALA A 97 -9.41 29.31 -7.56
N ALA A 98 -9.86 28.63 -8.62
CA ALA A 98 -10.82 27.53 -8.54
C ALA A 98 -10.25 26.34 -7.75
N VAL A 99 -8.99 25.96 -8.02
CA VAL A 99 -8.29 24.91 -7.26
C VAL A 99 -8.19 25.25 -5.78
N GLU A 100 -7.70 26.44 -5.43
CA GLU A 100 -7.57 26.88 -4.03
C GLU A 100 -8.91 26.84 -3.30
N LYS A 101 -9.98 27.30 -3.96
CA LYS A 101 -11.35 27.24 -3.41
C LYS A 101 -11.82 25.80 -3.20
N ALA A 102 -11.58 24.90 -4.15
CA ALA A 102 -11.97 23.50 -4.04
C ALA A 102 -11.18 22.78 -2.93
N LEU A 103 -9.87 23.02 -2.81
CA LEU A 103 -9.03 22.47 -1.75
C LEU A 103 -9.43 23.03 -0.36
N ALA A 104 -9.79 24.31 -0.26
CA ALA A 104 -10.31 24.88 0.97
C ALA A 104 -11.62 24.22 1.40
N ARG A 105 -12.53 23.94 0.46
CA ARG A 105 -13.74 23.16 0.74
C ARG A 105 -13.42 21.75 1.21
N LEU A 106 -12.49 21.06 0.53
CA LEU A 106 -12.05 19.72 0.92
C LEU A 106 -11.50 19.71 2.36
N LYS A 107 -10.67 20.68 2.71
CA LYS A 107 -10.13 20.83 4.07
C LYS A 107 -11.23 20.98 5.11
N ASN A 108 -12.23 21.83 4.85
CA ASN A 108 -13.35 22.04 5.76
C ASN A 108 -14.20 20.79 5.95
N VAL A 109 -14.49 20.06 4.86
CA VAL A 109 -15.23 18.79 4.92
C VAL A 109 -14.43 17.72 5.65
N ALA A 110 -13.11 17.66 5.45
CA ALA A 110 -12.21 16.73 6.14
C ALA A 110 -12.18 16.95 7.66
N ALA A 111 -12.36 18.19 8.13
CA ALA A 111 -12.45 18.49 9.55
C ALA A 111 -13.80 18.10 10.18
N GLY A 112 -14.80 17.80 9.34
CA GLY A 112 -16.13 17.37 9.76
C GLY A 112 -16.36 15.86 9.61
N SER A 113 -17.63 15.49 9.45
CA SER A 113 -18.06 14.10 9.25
C SER A 113 -18.79 13.89 7.93
N GLU A 114 -18.68 14.84 7.00
CA GLU A 114 -19.30 14.76 5.69
C GLU A 114 -18.53 13.82 4.74
N ASN A 115 -19.16 13.40 3.66
CA ASN A 115 -18.55 12.50 2.69
C ASN A 115 -17.46 13.23 1.87
N LEU A 116 -16.20 12.79 2.03
CA LEU A 116 -15.02 13.36 1.37
C LEU A 116 -14.99 13.17 -0.16
N LEU A 117 -15.70 12.18 -0.69
CA LEU A 117 -15.62 11.84 -2.12
C LEU A 117 -16.05 13.01 -3.01
N TYR A 118 -17.09 13.74 -2.63
CA TYR A 118 -17.61 14.85 -3.41
C TYR A 118 -16.65 16.04 -3.52
N PRO A 119 -16.12 16.62 -2.42
CA PRO A 119 -15.13 17.69 -2.52
C PRO A 119 -13.81 17.24 -3.14
N MET A 120 -13.38 15.99 -2.97
CA MET A 120 -12.20 15.47 -3.69
C MET A 120 -12.42 15.44 -5.20
N ARG A 121 -13.58 14.95 -5.65
CA ARG A 121 -13.93 14.93 -7.07
C ARG A 121 -13.96 16.33 -7.66
N GLU A 122 -14.50 17.30 -6.93
CA GLU A 122 -14.50 18.72 -7.33
C GLU A 122 -13.07 19.26 -7.44
N ALA A 123 -12.21 19.04 -6.44
CA ALA A 123 -10.82 19.48 -6.52
C ALA A 123 -10.07 18.88 -7.71
N LEU A 124 -10.25 17.58 -7.97
CA LEU A 124 -9.65 16.91 -9.13
C LEU A 124 -10.21 17.41 -10.47
N ALA A 125 -11.50 17.76 -10.52
CA ALA A 125 -12.13 18.34 -11.70
C ALA A 125 -11.58 19.75 -12.02
N GLU A 126 -11.21 20.52 -10.99
CA GLU A 126 -10.49 21.79 -11.14
C GLU A 126 -8.98 21.61 -11.41
N LEU A 127 -8.52 20.38 -11.66
CA LEU A 127 -7.12 20.04 -11.93
C LEU A 127 -6.18 20.22 -10.73
N ALA A 128 -6.70 20.06 -9.49
CA ALA A 128 -5.85 19.84 -8.34
C ALA A 128 -5.05 18.54 -8.50
N THR A 129 -3.79 18.58 -8.09
CA THR A 129 -2.90 17.42 -8.21
C THR A 129 -3.13 16.44 -7.06
N LEU A 130 -2.74 15.17 -7.25
CA LEU A 130 -2.79 14.16 -6.19
C LEU A 130 -2.02 14.63 -4.94
N GLY A 131 -0.86 15.28 -5.13
CA GLY A 131 -0.07 15.85 -4.05
C GLY A 131 -0.83 16.90 -3.25
N GLU A 132 -1.43 17.88 -3.92
CA GLU A 132 -2.19 18.96 -3.27
C GLU A 132 -3.41 18.45 -2.50
N VAL A 133 -4.14 17.48 -3.05
CA VAL A 133 -5.25 16.81 -2.37
C VAL A 133 -4.74 16.06 -1.14
N SER A 134 -3.67 15.29 -1.28
CA SER A 134 -3.09 14.51 -0.19
C SER A 134 -2.53 15.39 0.92
N ASP A 135 -1.83 16.47 0.59
CA ASP A 135 -1.26 17.43 1.55
C ASP A 135 -2.37 18.19 2.28
N THR A 136 -3.47 18.51 1.59
CA THR A 136 -4.66 19.11 2.21
C THR A 136 -5.23 18.20 3.28
N LEU A 137 -5.41 16.91 2.98
CA LEU A 137 -5.92 15.91 3.93
C LEU A 137 -4.94 15.65 5.08
N ARG A 138 -3.64 15.59 4.78
CA ARG A 138 -2.57 15.46 5.76
C ARG A 138 -2.57 16.62 6.75
N GLY A 139 -2.87 17.84 6.30
CA GLY A 139 -3.03 19.00 7.17
C GLY A 139 -4.16 18.87 8.20
N VAL A 140 -5.10 17.93 8.01
CA VAL A 140 -6.21 17.67 8.93
C VAL A 140 -6.00 16.38 9.73
N PHE A 141 -5.61 15.29 9.06
CA PHE A 141 -5.51 13.95 9.66
C PHE A 141 -4.10 13.61 10.17
N GLY A 142 -3.08 14.38 9.77
CA GLY A 142 -1.69 14.03 10.00
C GLY A 142 -1.19 12.93 9.05
N GLU A 143 -0.06 12.34 9.43
CA GLU A 143 0.54 11.21 8.71
C GLU A 143 0.58 9.99 9.64
N TYR A 144 0.29 8.82 9.08
CA TYR A 144 0.49 7.57 9.81
C TYR A 144 1.98 7.37 10.09
N ARG A 145 2.31 7.04 11.34
CA ARG A 145 3.65 6.64 11.75
C ARG A 145 3.59 5.23 12.32
N PRO A 146 4.29 4.26 11.72
CA PRO A 146 4.31 2.92 12.26
C PRO A 146 4.95 2.88 13.66
N SER A 147 4.36 2.03 14.52
CA SER A 147 4.79 1.54 15.84
C SER A 147 6.29 1.45 16.11
#